data_AF-A0AAV4YSX6-F1
#
_entry.id   AF-A0AAV4YSX6-F1
#
_cell.length_a   1.000
_cell.length_b   1.000
_cell.length_c   1.000
_cell.angle_alpha   90.00
_cell.angle_beta   90.00
_cell.angle_gamma   90.00
#
_symmetry.space_group_name_H-M   'P 1'
#
loop_
_entity.id
_entity.type
_entity.pdbx_description
1 polymer ?
#
loop_
_entity_poly.entity_id
_entity_poly.type
_entity_poly.pdbx_seq_one_letter_code
_entity_poly.pdbx_strand_id
1 'polypeptide(L)'
;MTPKSALAALLLLPSFSYAATVLATPPELNNKSYVLMDYETGQILASKNENEKLAPASMTKMMTSFIIEQKLLKGELTEDEQVRMNESAWCRGSSTESCMYVPLNGTATVLEMLRGIIVQSGNDASKAMAEHIAGNEGTFVHMMNEEAKRIGMSNTQFMNSTGMPAEGHFSTAKDMATLAQHIIHDSSKYYPIYSEKEFSFNGIKQGNRNALLYTDPSVDGLKTGHTNEAGFCLTTSAKRGPMRLISVIFGAPTMQARATQTRELLAWGYANYETVRVQPANQVLAKAKVWYGKSKEVQIGLPENFNVTMPKGKANQIKTQLVVQPKLTAPLKKGQVIGKYVATLDGKVIAEKPLVALQDIEQAGFFARMLDHIKQFFSNLF
;
A
#
# COMPACT_ATOMS: atom_id res chain seq x y z
N MET A 1 85.46 2.40 -3.09
CA MET A 1 84.27 1.68 -2.61
C MET A 1 83.28 2.70 -2.08
N THR A 2 82.25 3.02 -2.87
CA THR A 2 81.16 3.94 -2.52
C THR A 2 79.86 3.14 -2.52
N PRO A 3 79.04 3.16 -1.45
CA PRO A 3 77.82 2.37 -1.42
C PRO A 3 76.72 3.07 -2.21
N LYS A 4 76.05 2.31 -3.08
CA LYS A 4 74.87 2.74 -3.84
C LYS A 4 73.66 2.77 -2.90
N SER A 5 73.03 3.93 -2.77
CA SER A 5 71.76 4.13 -2.09
C SER A 5 70.62 3.54 -2.93
N ALA A 6 69.90 2.55 -2.38
CA ALA A 6 68.69 2.01 -2.97
C ALA A 6 67.49 2.90 -2.60
N LEU A 7 66.83 3.49 -3.60
CA LEU A 7 65.62 4.29 -3.43
C LEU A 7 64.42 3.34 -3.36
N ALA A 8 63.79 3.21 -2.19
CA ALA A 8 62.55 2.45 -2.03
C ALA A 8 61.36 3.31 -2.48
N ALA A 9 60.73 2.95 -3.59
CA ALA A 9 59.51 3.58 -4.06
C ALA A 9 58.32 3.12 -3.20
N LEU A 10 57.78 4.03 -2.39
CA LEU A 10 56.59 3.80 -1.57
C LEU A 10 55.34 3.84 -2.46
N LEU A 11 54.77 2.68 -2.78
CA LEU A 11 53.49 2.55 -3.48
C LEU A 11 52.35 3.00 -2.54
N LEU A 12 51.88 4.23 -2.73
CA LEU A 12 50.65 4.74 -2.12
C LEU A 12 49.45 4.07 -2.81
N LEU A 13 48.86 3.07 -2.16
CA LEU A 13 47.57 2.52 -2.55
C LEU A 13 46.46 3.53 -2.20
N PRO A 14 45.58 3.90 -3.15
CA PRO A 14 44.48 4.80 -2.85
C PRO A 14 43.52 4.12 -1.89
N SER A 15 43.37 4.70 -0.70
CA SER A 15 42.36 4.29 0.28
C SER A 15 40.99 4.72 -0.25
N PHE A 16 40.23 3.80 -0.83
CA PHE A 16 38.83 4.03 -1.14
C PHE A 16 38.05 4.06 0.18
N SER A 17 37.83 5.26 0.73
CA SER A 17 36.85 5.46 1.79
C SER A 17 35.45 5.20 1.23
N TYR A 18 34.91 4.02 1.48
CA TYR A 18 33.47 3.79 1.36
C TYR A 18 32.79 4.68 2.40
N ALA A 19 32.21 5.80 1.95
CA ALA A 19 31.29 6.55 2.78
C ALA A 19 30.07 5.65 3.04
N ALA A 20 30.06 4.99 4.20
CA ALA A 20 28.90 4.25 4.65
C ALA A 20 27.73 5.23 4.73
N THR A 21 26.70 4.99 3.94
CA THR A 21 25.42 5.70 4.03
C THR A 21 24.85 5.41 5.41
N VAL A 22 25.02 6.35 6.34
CA VAL A 22 24.36 6.31 7.65
C VAL A 22 22.87 6.46 7.38
N LEU A 23 22.15 5.34 7.36
CA LEU A 23 20.70 5.36 7.36
C LEU A 23 20.28 6.01 8.68
N ALA A 24 19.42 7.03 8.59
CA ALA A 24 18.89 7.66 9.79
C ALA A 24 18.16 6.61 10.62
N THR A 25 18.37 6.62 11.93
CA THR A 25 17.61 5.75 12.83
C THR A 25 16.19 6.31 12.96
N PRO A 26 15.13 5.48 12.84
CA PRO A 26 13.77 5.90 13.15
C PRO A 26 13.62 6.40 14.60
N PRO A 27 12.63 7.25 14.90
CA PRO A 27 12.39 7.70 16.27
C PRO A 27 11.97 6.54 17.18
N GLU A 28 12.38 6.59 18.44
CA GLU A 28 11.88 5.71 19.48
C GLU A 28 10.52 6.21 19.98
N LEU A 29 9.48 5.40 19.78
CA LEU A 29 8.11 5.79 20.09
C LEU A 29 7.54 4.89 21.19
N ASN A 30 6.90 5.52 22.19
CA ASN A 30 6.18 4.81 23.25
C ASN A 30 4.81 4.35 22.75
N ASN A 31 4.80 3.25 22.01
CA ASN A 31 3.64 2.53 21.49
C ASN A 31 3.93 1.02 21.43
N LYS A 32 2.92 0.19 21.14
CA LYS A 32 3.10 -1.26 20.99
C LYS A 32 3.79 -1.58 19.66
N SER A 33 3.24 -1.08 18.56
CA SER A 33 3.82 -1.27 17.22
C SER A 33 3.57 -0.07 16.30
N TYR A 34 4.41 0.05 15.27
CA TYR A 34 4.20 1.00 14.18
C TYR A 34 4.78 0.52 12.86
N VAL A 35 4.26 1.10 11.77
CA VAL A 35 4.82 1.02 10.41
C VAL A 35 4.79 2.40 9.77
N LEU A 36 5.83 2.73 9.01
CA LEU A 36 5.85 3.78 8.01
C LEU A 36 6.12 3.17 6.64
N MET A 37 5.20 3.35 5.71
CA MET A 37 5.25 2.80 4.36
C MET A 37 5.20 3.93 3.32
N ASP A 38 5.99 3.82 2.25
CA ASP A 38 5.78 4.61 1.04
C ASP A 38 4.64 4.01 0.22
N TYR A 39 3.64 4.83 -0.11
CA TYR A 39 2.44 4.36 -0.82
C TYR A 39 2.74 3.89 -2.24
N GLU A 40 3.65 4.54 -2.96
CA GLU A 40 3.89 4.26 -4.39
C GLU A 40 4.64 2.93 -4.59
N THR A 41 5.50 2.58 -3.65
CA THR A 41 6.37 1.40 -3.74
C THR A 41 5.97 0.27 -2.80
N GLY A 42 5.16 0.55 -1.78
CA GLY A 42 4.85 -0.39 -0.69
C GLY A 42 6.04 -0.65 0.24
N GLN A 43 7.16 0.07 0.07
CA GLN A 43 8.35 -0.14 0.88
C GLN A 43 8.11 0.33 2.33
N ILE A 44 8.43 -0.54 3.30
CA ILE A 44 8.49 -0.19 4.72
C ILE A 44 9.79 0.60 4.97
N LEU A 45 9.65 1.85 5.40
CA LEU A 45 10.77 2.77 5.66
C LEU A 45 11.23 2.71 7.12
N ALA A 46 10.28 2.45 8.03
CA ALA A 46 10.54 2.25 9.45
C ALA A 46 9.43 1.38 10.06
N SER A 47 9.80 0.58 11.06
CA SER A 47 8.87 -0.32 11.73
C SER A 47 9.31 -0.64 13.15
N LYS A 48 8.32 -0.87 14.03
CA LYS A 48 8.48 -1.52 15.32
C LYS A 48 7.39 -2.58 15.44
N ASN A 49 7.77 -3.82 15.70
CA ASN A 49 6.82 -4.93 15.88
C ASN A 49 5.75 -5.02 14.78
N GLU A 50 6.14 -4.83 13.52
CA GLU A 50 5.18 -4.64 12.41
C GLU A 50 4.19 -5.79 12.20
N ASN A 51 4.57 -7.02 12.60
CA ASN A 51 3.77 -8.24 12.47
C ASN A 51 3.15 -8.70 13.81
N GLU A 52 3.26 -7.90 14.87
CA GLU A 52 2.63 -8.20 16.17
C GLU A 52 1.11 -8.13 16.05
N LYS A 53 0.42 -9.21 16.46
CA LYS A 53 -1.04 -9.31 16.43
C LYS A 53 -1.63 -8.54 17.60
N LEU A 54 -2.37 -7.48 17.28
CA LEU A 54 -2.96 -6.57 18.26
C LEU A 54 -4.43 -6.31 17.92
N ALA A 55 -5.22 -6.00 18.94
CA ALA A 55 -6.61 -5.57 18.75
C ALA A 55 -6.66 -4.29 17.88
N PRO A 56 -7.31 -4.33 16.69
CA PRO A 56 -7.34 -3.19 15.77
C PRO A 56 -8.31 -2.08 16.21
N ALA A 57 -9.21 -2.37 17.16
CA ALA A 57 -10.32 -1.49 17.51
C ALA A 57 -11.05 -1.00 16.24
N SER A 58 -11.53 0.25 16.24
CA SER A 58 -12.22 0.86 15.10
C SER A 58 -11.38 1.01 13.80
N MET A 59 -10.09 0.65 13.77
CA MET A 59 -9.39 0.50 12.48
C MET A 59 -9.98 -0.65 11.65
N THR A 60 -10.67 -1.60 12.28
CA THR A 60 -11.50 -2.62 11.60
C THR A 60 -12.46 -2.02 10.58
N LYS A 61 -13.00 -0.83 10.86
CA LYS A 61 -13.94 -0.15 9.97
C LYS A 61 -13.33 0.24 8.63
N MET A 62 -11.99 0.28 8.52
CA MET A 62 -11.32 0.41 7.22
C MET A 62 -11.65 -0.74 6.28
N MET A 63 -11.72 -1.98 6.78
CA MET A 63 -12.10 -3.14 5.95
C MET A 63 -13.60 -3.09 5.61
N THR A 64 -14.42 -2.66 6.58
CA THR A 64 -15.87 -2.49 6.35
C THR A 64 -16.13 -1.44 5.26
N SER A 65 -15.52 -0.26 5.36
CA SER A 65 -15.65 0.77 4.33
C SER A 65 -15.05 0.32 3.01
N PHE A 66 -13.89 -0.36 3.01
CA PHE A 66 -13.27 -0.88 1.80
C PHE A 66 -14.21 -1.81 1.02
N ILE A 67 -14.88 -2.75 1.69
CA ILE A 67 -15.86 -3.64 1.03
C ILE A 67 -17.04 -2.84 0.45
N ILE A 68 -17.56 -1.86 1.18
CA ILE A 68 -18.65 -0.99 0.72
C ILE A 68 -18.22 -0.23 -0.55
N GLU A 69 -17.04 0.38 -0.51
CA GLU A 69 -16.46 1.14 -1.63
C GLU A 69 -16.25 0.26 -2.86
N GLN A 70 -15.70 -0.94 -2.68
CA GLN A 70 -15.48 -1.89 -3.79
C GLN A 70 -16.80 -2.34 -4.41
N LYS A 71 -17.86 -2.56 -3.62
CA LYS A 71 -19.19 -2.89 -4.12
C LYS A 71 -19.83 -1.73 -4.89
N LEU A 72 -19.69 -0.50 -4.37
CA LEU A 72 -20.13 0.70 -5.06
C LEU A 72 -19.39 0.90 -6.39
N LEU A 73 -18.09 0.64 -6.45
CA LEU A 73 -17.29 0.76 -7.68
C LEU A 73 -17.63 -0.30 -8.73
N LYS A 74 -18.06 -1.49 -8.29
CA LYS A 74 -18.52 -2.58 -9.16
C LYS A 74 -19.98 -2.45 -9.60
N GLY A 75 -20.72 -1.46 -9.07
CA GLY A 75 -22.15 -1.30 -9.32
C GLY A 75 -23.03 -2.35 -8.63
N GLU A 76 -22.49 -3.05 -7.63
CA GLU A 76 -23.23 -4.02 -6.80
C GLU A 76 -24.04 -3.32 -5.68
N LEU A 77 -23.71 -2.06 -5.39
CA LEU A 77 -24.45 -1.13 -4.53
C LEU A 77 -24.57 0.21 -5.27
N THR A 78 -25.60 0.99 -4.93
CA THR A 78 -25.73 2.38 -5.40
C THR A 78 -25.59 3.35 -4.23
N GLU A 79 -25.16 4.59 -4.49
CA GLU A 79 -24.91 5.58 -3.43
C GLU A 79 -26.19 5.98 -2.68
N ASP A 80 -27.34 5.97 -3.37
CA ASP A 80 -28.67 6.40 -2.91
C ASP A 80 -29.55 5.27 -2.37
N GLU A 81 -29.08 4.02 -2.49
CA GLU A 81 -29.75 2.84 -1.94
C GLU A 81 -30.00 3.01 -0.44
N GLN A 82 -31.23 2.72 -0.01
CA GLN A 82 -31.67 2.91 1.36
C GLN A 82 -31.31 1.71 2.23
N VAL A 83 -30.53 1.97 3.27
CA VAL A 83 -30.10 0.98 4.25
C VAL A 83 -30.96 1.14 5.50
N ARG A 84 -31.69 0.09 5.86
CA ARG A 84 -32.57 0.09 7.04
C ARG A 84 -31.77 -0.13 8.33
N MET A 85 -32.07 0.65 9.35
CA MET A 85 -31.52 0.45 10.69
C MET A 85 -32.38 -0.57 11.47
N ASN A 86 -31.87 -1.78 11.63
CA ASN A 86 -32.50 -2.85 12.39
C ASN A 86 -32.13 -2.80 13.88
N GLU A 87 -32.89 -3.49 14.73
CA GLU A 87 -32.66 -3.50 16.17
C GLU A 87 -31.28 -4.05 16.57
N SER A 88 -30.75 -5.02 15.81
CA SER A 88 -29.42 -5.61 16.01
C SER A 88 -28.27 -4.62 15.76
N ALA A 89 -28.46 -3.68 14.85
CA ALA A 89 -27.49 -2.63 14.52
C ALA A 89 -27.72 -1.35 15.33
N TRP A 90 -28.94 -1.09 15.78
CA TRP A 90 -29.35 0.18 16.35
C TRP A 90 -28.55 0.59 17.58
N CYS A 91 -28.01 1.81 17.54
CA CYS A 91 -27.32 2.40 18.68
C CYS A 91 -28.32 2.96 19.69
N ARG A 92 -28.29 2.42 20.91
CA ARG A 92 -29.09 2.88 22.05
C ARG A 92 -28.55 4.13 22.74
N GLY A 93 -27.41 4.65 22.27
CA GLY A 93 -26.67 5.75 22.88
C GLY A 93 -25.85 5.30 24.10
N SER A 94 -24.53 5.40 24.00
CA SER A 94 -23.63 5.22 25.14
C SER A 94 -22.39 6.11 24.98
N SER A 95 -21.66 6.35 26.08
CA SER A 95 -20.34 7.00 26.02
C SER A 95 -19.23 6.07 25.55
N THR A 96 -19.51 4.76 25.44
CA THR A 96 -18.53 3.72 25.12
C THR A 96 -18.49 3.35 23.65
N GLU A 97 -19.49 3.75 22.87
CA GLU A 97 -19.60 3.46 21.45
C GLU A 97 -19.78 4.74 20.62
N SER A 98 -19.27 4.71 19.39
CA SER A 98 -19.49 5.78 18.42
C SER A 98 -20.68 5.43 17.56
N CYS A 99 -21.59 6.38 17.33
CA CYS A 99 -22.83 6.14 16.61
C CYS A 99 -23.11 7.23 15.58
N MET A 100 -23.76 6.84 14.49
CA MET A 100 -24.31 7.74 13.47
C MET A 100 -25.71 8.23 13.86
N TYR A 101 -26.41 7.51 14.74
CA TYR A 101 -27.75 7.83 15.25
C TYR A 101 -28.85 7.80 14.19
N VAL A 102 -28.83 6.77 13.34
CA VAL A 102 -29.98 6.44 12.49
C VAL A 102 -31.12 5.91 13.39
N PRO A 103 -32.34 6.47 13.31
CA PRO A 103 -33.46 5.99 14.11
C PRO A 103 -33.76 4.51 13.84
N LEU A 104 -34.20 3.78 14.87
CA LEU A 104 -34.68 2.40 14.70
C LEU A 104 -35.81 2.37 13.67
N ASN A 105 -35.75 1.43 12.72
CA ASN A 105 -36.63 1.33 11.55
C ASN A 105 -36.54 2.50 10.55
N GLY A 106 -35.70 3.49 10.79
CA GLY A 106 -35.35 4.51 9.81
C GLY A 106 -34.38 3.98 8.75
N THR A 107 -34.06 4.84 7.78
CA THR A 107 -33.09 4.55 6.73
C THR A 107 -32.07 5.68 6.62
N ALA A 108 -30.91 5.35 6.05
CA ALA A 108 -29.97 6.31 5.48
C ALA A 108 -29.45 5.73 4.16
N THR A 109 -29.01 6.60 3.26
CA THR A 109 -28.37 6.17 2.01
C THR A 109 -27.06 5.43 2.28
N VAL A 110 -26.62 4.56 1.37
CA VAL A 110 -25.30 3.92 1.46
C VAL A 110 -24.18 4.95 1.61
N LEU A 111 -24.25 6.08 0.89
CA LEU A 111 -23.24 7.14 0.99
C LEU A 111 -23.24 7.81 2.37
N GLU A 112 -24.41 8.06 2.98
CA GLU A 112 -24.49 8.57 4.35
C GLU A 112 -23.96 7.56 5.37
N MET A 113 -24.30 6.27 5.22
CA MET A 113 -23.77 5.21 6.07
C MET A 113 -22.24 5.14 5.96
N LEU A 114 -21.68 5.22 4.75
CA LEU A 114 -20.24 5.22 4.52
C LEU A 114 -19.55 6.41 5.21
N ARG A 115 -20.12 7.62 5.11
CA ARG A 115 -19.64 8.81 5.84
C ARG A 115 -19.74 8.63 7.36
N GLY A 116 -20.82 8.05 7.86
CA GLY A 116 -20.99 7.72 9.28
C GLY A 116 -19.92 6.76 9.80
N ILE A 117 -19.57 5.73 9.00
CA ILE A 117 -18.51 4.77 9.30
C ILE A 117 -17.13 5.44 9.30
N ILE A 118 -16.82 6.23 8.27
CA ILE A 118 -15.50 6.82 8.07
C ILE A 118 -15.26 7.99 9.05
N VAL A 119 -16.14 8.99 9.05
CA VAL A 119 -15.94 10.26 9.78
C VAL A 119 -16.29 10.09 11.26
N GLN A 120 -17.46 9.53 11.56
CA GLN A 120 -17.97 9.46 12.94
C GLN A 120 -17.55 8.17 13.65
N SER A 121 -17.10 7.17 12.90
CA SER A 121 -16.77 5.83 13.39
C SER A 121 -17.98 5.05 13.92
N GLY A 122 -19.17 5.28 13.33
CA GLY A 122 -20.45 4.70 13.76
C GLY A 122 -20.47 3.17 13.73
N ASN A 123 -20.66 2.54 14.90
CA ASN A 123 -20.85 1.09 15.04
C ASN A 123 -22.18 0.64 14.43
N ASP A 124 -23.22 1.44 14.63
CA ASP A 124 -24.56 1.24 14.09
C ASP A 124 -24.56 1.22 12.56
N ALA A 125 -23.92 2.21 11.94
CA ALA A 125 -23.77 2.26 10.48
C ALA A 125 -22.97 1.05 9.95
N SER A 126 -21.88 0.65 10.63
CA SER A 126 -21.11 -0.54 10.24
C SER A 126 -21.94 -1.83 10.29
N LYS A 127 -22.69 -2.05 11.38
CA LYS A 127 -23.55 -3.23 11.54
C LYS A 127 -24.70 -3.24 10.54
N ALA A 128 -25.38 -2.12 10.35
CA ALA A 128 -26.48 -2.00 9.40
C ALA A 128 -26.01 -2.25 7.96
N MET A 129 -24.84 -1.72 7.56
CA MET A 129 -24.24 -2.03 6.26
C MET A 129 -23.84 -3.49 6.12
N ALA A 130 -23.31 -4.11 7.19
CA ALA A 130 -22.96 -5.53 7.18
C ALA A 130 -24.20 -6.42 6.97
N GLU A 131 -25.29 -6.12 7.67
CA GLU A 131 -26.59 -6.81 7.50
C GLU A 131 -27.18 -6.56 6.11
N HIS A 132 -27.11 -5.33 5.61
CA HIS A 132 -27.63 -4.98 4.29
C HIS A 132 -26.90 -5.70 3.15
N ILE A 133 -25.57 -5.79 3.25
CA ILE A 133 -24.72 -6.40 2.22
C ILE A 133 -24.79 -7.92 2.24
N ALA A 134 -24.79 -8.52 3.44
CA ALA A 134 -24.55 -9.96 3.61
C ALA A 134 -25.72 -10.70 4.27
N GLY A 135 -26.83 -10.01 4.56
CA GLY A 135 -27.98 -10.53 5.30
C GLY A 135 -27.76 -10.59 6.83
N ASN A 136 -26.53 -10.76 7.30
CA ASN A 136 -26.16 -10.73 8.71
C ASN A 136 -24.67 -10.41 8.89
N GLU A 137 -24.27 -9.98 10.10
CA GLU A 137 -22.88 -9.60 10.40
C GLU A 137 -21.90 -10.78 10.30
N GLY A 138 -22.30 -12.00 10.65
CA GLY A 138 -21.42 -13.18 10.56
C GLY A 138 -20.98 -13.49 9.13
N THR A 139 -21.92 -13.43 8.17
CA THR A 139 -21.60 -13.58 6.75
C THR A 139 -20.72 -12.43 6.24
N PHE A 140 -20.97 -11.20 6.71
CA PHE A 140 -20.12 -10.06 6.36
C PHE A 140 -18.68 -10.23 6.89
N VAL A 141 -18.50 -10.75 8.12
CA VAL A 141 -17.19 -11.06 8.70
C VAL A 141 -16.45 -12.10 7.86
N HIS A 142 -17.14 -13.09 7.31
CA HIS A 142 -16.50 -14.02 6.36
C HIS A 142 -15.97 -13.27 5.14
N MET A 143 -16.76 -12.35 4.56
CA MET A 143 -16.30 -11.51 3.45
C MET A 143 -15.11 -10.64 3.82
N MET A 144 -15.09 -10.05 5.03
CA MET A 144 -13.95 -9.27 5.53
C MET A 144 -12.66 -10.08 5.58
N ASN A 145 -12.75 -11.34 6.01
CA ASN A 145 -11.58 -12.22 6.12
C ASN A 145 -11.12 -12.76 4.76
N GLU A 146 -12.04 -13.04 3.83
CA GLU A 146 -11.68 -13.39 2.45
C GLU A 146 -11.04 -12.20 1.73
N GLU A 147 -11.55 -10.99 1.93
CA GLU A 147 -10.96 -9.78 1.37
C GLU A 147 -9.58 -9.49 1.98
N ALA A 148 -9.41 -9.67 3.29
CA ALA A 148 -8.10 -9.57 3.96
C ALA A 148 -7.08 -10.52 3.31
N LYS A 149 -7.44 -11.79 3.08
CA LYS A 149 -6.57 -12.75 2.39
C LYS A 149 -6.27 -12.30 0.96
N ARG A 150 -7.29 -11.86 0.21
CA ARG A 150 -7.17 -11.43 -1.19
C ARG A 150 -6.15 -10.30 -1.36
N ILE A 151 -6.13 -9.36 -0.42
CA ILE A 151 -5.21 -8.21 -0.44
C ILE A 151 -3.92 -8.43 0.37
N GLY A 152 -3.65 -9.66 0.81
CA GLY A 152 -2.37 -10.04 1.42
C GLY A 152 -2.22 -9.72 2.92
N MET A 153 -3.29 -9.41 3.63
CA MET A 153 -3.30 -9.21 5.09
C MET A 153 -3.26 -10.55 5.85
N SER A 154 -2.12 -11.23 5.73
CA SER A 154 -1.94 -12.61 6.23
C SER A 154 -1.95 -12.77 7.76
N ASN A 155 -1.83 -11.67 8.51
CA ASN A 155 -1.83 -11.68 9.98
C ASN A 155 -3.05 -10.93 10.55
N THR A 156 -4.19 -10.99 9.85
CA THR A 156 -5.42 -10.33 10.24
C THR A 156 -6.59 -11.32 10.31
N GLN A 157 -7.40 -11.18 11.36
CA GLN A 157 -8.66 -11.88 11.52
C GLN A 157 -9.68 -10.93 12.14
N PHE A 158 -10.79 -10.71 11.44
CA PHE A 158 -11.92 -9.94 11.91
C PHE A 158 -12.99 -10.88 12.50
N MET A 159 -13.62 -10.45 13.58
CA MET A 159 -14.72 -11.16 14.24
C MET A 159 -16.04 -10.36 14.23
N ASN A 160 -15.99 -9.09 13.83
CA ASN A 160 -17.15 -8.21 13.65
C ASN A 160 -16.79 -7.04 12.71
N SER A 161 -17.80 -6.28 12.28
CA SER A 161 -17.67 -5.13 11.36
C SER A 161 -17.17 -3.84 12.05
N THR A 162 -17.15 -3.81 13.38
CA THR A 162 -16.98 -2.56 14.14
C THR A 162 -15.59 -2.42 14.74
N GLY A 163 -14.92 -3.53 15.04
CA GLY A 163 -13.73 -3.58 15.86
C GLY A 163 -13.98 -3.53 17.36
N MET A 164 -15.21 -3.83 17.81
CA MET A 164 -15.46 -4.07 19.22
C MET A 164 -14.67 -5.30 19.70
N PRO A 165 -14.20 -5.34 20.97
CA PRO A 165 -13.41 -6.45 21.48
C PRO A 165 -14.13 -7.78 21.30
N ALA A 166 -13.43 -8.75 20.73
CA ALA A 166 -13.90 -10.11 20.52
C ALA A 166 -12.70 -11.06 20.48
N GLU A 167 -12.84 -12.26 21.04
CA GLU A 167 -11.79 -13.27 21.02
C GLU A 167 -11.42 -13.62 19.57
N GLY A 168 -10.13 -13.63 19.26
CA GLY A 168 -9.63 -13.89 17.91
C GLY A 168 -9.70 -12.70 16.95
N HIS A 169 -10.08 -11.49 17.40
CA HIS A 169 -10.12 -10.28 16.57
C HIS A 169 -8.79 -9.52 16.63
N PHE A 170 -7.96 -9.66 15.61
CA PHE A 170 -6.62 -9.04 15.58
C PHE A 170 -6.22 -8.57 14.17
N SER A 171 -5.25 -7.66 14.13
CA SER A 171 -4.51 -7.29 12.92
C SER A 171 -3.08 -6.87 13.30
N THR A 172 -2.33 -6.35 12.35
CA THR A 172 -0.95 -5.87 12.55
C THR A 172 -0.76 -4.47 11.96
N ALA A 173 0.31 -3.78 12.34
CA ALA A 173 0.63 -2.49 11.75
C ALA A 173 0.89 -2.59 10.23
N LYS A 174 1.53 -3.68 9.79
CA LYS A 174 1.80 -3.95 8.38
C LYS A 174 0.54 -4.22 7.57
N ASP A 175 -0.36 -5.05 8.09
CA ASP A 175 -1.60 -5.39 7.40
C ASP A 175 -2.52 -4.17 7.30
N MET A 176 -2.60 -3.34 8.34
CA MET A 176 -3.34 -2.08 8.29
C MET A 176 -2.73 -1.07 7.30
N ALA A 177 -1.40 -1.05 7.13
CA ALA A 177 -0.75 -0.22 6.12
C ALA A 177 -1.06 -0.72 4.70
N THR A 178 -1.09 -2.04 4.51
CA THR A 178 -1.50 -2.70 3.26
C THR A 178 -2.95 -2.36 2.91
N LEU A 179 -3.86 -2.46 3.88
CA LEU A 179 -5.25 -2.06 3.70
C LEU A 179 -5.39 -0.57 3.34
N ALA A 180 -4.65 0.32 4.01
CA ALA A 180 -4.65 1.74 3.66
C ALA A 180 -4.16 1.99 2.23
N GLN A 181 -3.13 1.29 1.79
CA GLN A 181 -2.62 1.38 0.42
C GLN A 181 -3.70 0.97 -0.59
N HIS A 182 -4.40 -0.14 -0.33
CA HIS A 182 -5.53 -0.59 -1.15
C HIS A 182 -6.70 0.39 -1.14
N ILE A 183 -7.07 0.97 0.00
CA ILE A 183 -8.13 1.98 0.06
C ILE A 183 -7.76 3.22 -0.79
N ILE A 184 -6.52 3.71 -0.68
CA ILE A 184 -6.08 4.89 -1.43
C ILE A 184 -6.06 4.62 -2.94
N HIS A 185 -5.62 3.41 -3.34
CA HIS A 185 -5.48 3.03 -4.74
C HIS A 185 -6.82 2.57 -5.36
N ASP A 186 -7.40 1.52 -4.81
CA ASP A 186 -8.56 0.81 -5.38
C ASP A 186 -9.88 1.51 -5.06
N SER A 187 -9.93 2.39 -4.05
CA SER A 187 -11.13 3.17 -3.68
C SER A 187 -10.97 4.68 -3.91
N SER A 188 -10.11 5.08 -4.86
CA SER A 188 -9.77 6.50 -5.11
C SER A 188 -10.97 7.45 -5.30
N LYS A 189 -12.11 6.96 -5.80
CA LYS A 189 -13.37 7.74 -5.91
C LYS A 189 -13.92 8.15 -4.53
N TYR A 190 -13.85 7.27 -3.54
CA TYR A 190 -14.44 7.45 -2.21
C TYR A 190 -13.40 7.86 -1.14
N TYR A 191 -12.11 7.67 -1.43
CA TYR A 191 -11.02 8.09 -0.54
C TYR A 191 -11.13 9.55 -0.03
N PRO A 192 -11.61 10.54 -0.81
CA PRO A 192 -11.80 11.90 -0.30
C PRO A 192 -12.67 12.01 0.97
N ILE A 193 -13.58 11.06 1.22
CA ILE A 193 -14.42 11.05 2.44
C ILE A 193 -13.57 10.97 3.71
N TYR A 194 -12.43 10.29 3.68
CA TYR A 194 -11.53 10.19 4.84
C TYR A 194 -10.92 11.53 5.27
N SER A 195 -10.93 12.52 4.37
CA SER A 195 -10.46 13.88 4.63
C SER A 195 -11.57 14.84 5.08
N GLU A 196 -12.84 14.41 5.05
CA GLU A 196 -13.97 15.20 5.56
C GLU A 196 -13.77 15.42 7.08
N LYS A 197 -13.70 16.69 7.47
CA LYS A 197 -13.48 17.11 8.87
C LYS A 197 -14.72 16.97 9.73
N GLU A 198 -15.89 16.89 9.14
CA GLU A 198 -17.16 16.85 9.84
C GLU A 198 -18.22 16.24 8.94
N PHE A 199 -19.17 15.56 9.57
CA PHE A 199 -20.33 15.01 8.91
C PHE A 199 -21.56 15.26 9.79
N SER A 200 -22.65 15.73 9.17
CA SER A 200 -23.91 15.98 9.84
C SER A 200 -24.96 15.01 9.34
N PHE A 201 -25.61 14.31 10.25
CA PHE A 201 -26.72 13.42 9.95
C PHE A 201 -27.81 13.60 11.00
N ASN A 202 -29.08 13.65 10.57
CA ASN A 202 -30.23 13.84 11.47
C ASN A 202 -30.10 15.05 12.42
N GLY A 203 -29.56 16.18 11.93
CA GLY A 203 -29.30 17.37 12.74
C GLY A 203 -28.12 17.26 13.72
N ILE A 204 -27.42 16.12 13.76
CA ILE A 204 -26.29 15.86 14.65
C ILE A 204 -24.99 16.00 13.85
N LYS A 205 -24.24 17.06 14.16
CA LYS A 205 -22.92 17.32 13.59
C LYS A 205 -21.83 16.67 14.43
N GLN A 206 -20.98 15.86 13.81
CA GLN A 206 -19.84 15.22 14.48
C GLN A 206 -18.54 15.45 13.70
N GLY A 207 -17.47 15.74 14.43
CA GLY A 207 -16.14 15.94 13.86
C GLY A 207 -15.40 14.63 13.60
N ASN A 208 -14.49 14.66 12.63
CA ASN A 208 -13.58 13.56 12.37
C ASN A 208 -12.63 13.36 13.56
N ARG A 209 -12.43 12.11 13.96
CA ARG A 209 -11.61 11.76 15.13
C ARG A 209 -10.11 11.83 14.86
N ASN A 210 -9.69 11.96 13.59
CA ASN A 210 -8.29 12.13 13.23
C ASN A 210 -7.85 13.61 13.41
N ALA A 211 -7.26 13.91 14.57
CA ALA A 211 -6.75 15.23 14.91
C ALA A 211 -5.75 15.80 13.88
N LEU A 212 -5.05 14.94 13.12
CA LEU A 212 -4.07 15.40 12.14
C LEU A 212 -4.70 16.12 10.96
N LEU A 213 -5.95 15.82 10.58
CA LEU A 213 -6.68 16.54 9.52
C LEU A 213 -6.84 18.03 9.81
N TYR A 214 -6.82 18.43 11.09
CA TYR A 214 -6.95 19.81 11.51
C TYR A 214 -5.61 20.53 11.67
N THR A 215 -4.49 19.78 11.74
CA THR A 215 -3.17 20.34 12.11
C THR A 215 -2.11 20.16 11.04
N ASP A 216 -2.32 19.29 10.04
CA ASP A 216 -1.40 19.07 8.93
C ASP A 216 -2.20 19.02 7.61
N PRO A 217 -2.07 20.04 6.72
CA PRO A 217 -2.81 20.08 5.47
C PRO A 217 -2.39 19.01 4.45
N SER A 218 -1.29 18.30 4.69
CA SER A 218 -0.87 17.17 3.85
C SER A 218 -1.57 15.86 4.21
N VAL A 219 -2.25 15.78 5.37
CA VAL A 219 -2.96 14.59 5.83
C VAL A 219 -4.36 14.53 5.24
N ASP A 220 -4.74 13.38 4.69
CA ASP A 220 -6.01 13.17 3.99
C ASP A 220 -6.72 11.85 4.37
N GLY A 221 -6.33 11.24 5.49
CA GLY A 221 -6.95 10.05 6.04
C GLY A 221 -6.14 9.43 7.19
N LEU A 222 -6.47 8.25 7.73
CA LEU A 222 -7.66 7.45 7.40
C LEU A 222 -8.50 7.22 8.65
N LYS A 223 -8.01 6.45 9.62
CA LYS A 223 -8.86 5.92 10.68
C LYS A 223 -8.18 5.80 12.03
N THR A 224 -8.85 6.33 13.05
CA THR A 224 -8.51 6.11 14.45
C THR A 224 -9.20 4.88 15.03
N GLY A 225 -8.56 4.27 16.02
CA GLY A 225 -9.10 3.21 16.86
C GLY A 225 -8.74 3.41 18.33
N HIS A 226 -9.64 3.05 19.24
CA HIS A 226 -9.36 3.02 20.67
C HIS A 226 -10.29 2.02 21.38
N THR A 227 -9.69 1.18 22.22
CA THR A 227 -10.32 0.42 23.30
C THR A 227 -9.30 0.31 24.43
N ASN A 228 -9.74 -0.08 25.63
CA ASN A 228 -8.81 -0.30 26.76
C ASN A 228 -7.73 -1.35 26.42
N GLU A 229 -8.09 -2.37 25.64
CA GLU A 229 -7.17 -3.43 25.20
C GLU A 229 -6.18 -2.94 24.12
N ALA A 230 -6.68 -2.23 23.11
CA ALA A 230 -5.89 -1.79 21.98
C ALA A 230 -4.97 -0.62 22.31
N GLY A 231 -5.34 0.23 23.29
CA GLY A 231 -4.77 1.56 23.46
C GLY A 231 -5.20 2.50 22.34
N PHE A 232 -4.45 3.58 22.10
CA PHE A 232 -4.79 4.56 21.06
C PHE A 232 -4.08 4.23 19.75
N CYS A 233 -4.86 3.86 18.73
CA CYS A 233 -4.37 3.47 17.41
C CYS A 233 -4.77 4.47 16.32
N LEU A 234 -3.95 4.61 15.28
CA LEU A 234 -4.22 5.45 14.11
C LEU A 234 -3.51 4.89 12.87
N THR A 235 -4.27 4.74 11.80
CA THR A 235 -3.75 4.65 10.44
C THR A 235 -3.98 5.98 9.73
N THR A 236 -2.91 6.61 9.24
CA THR A 236 -2.95 7.91 8.58
C THR A 236 -2.18 7.88 7.27
N SER A 237 -2.62 8.66 6.29
CA SER A 237 -1.81 8.98 5.10
C SER A 237 -1.58 10.47 5.00
N ALA A 238 -0.42 10.84 4.50
CA ALA A 238 -0.09 12.21 4.12
C ALA A 238 0.57 12.22 2.75
N LYS A 239 0.38 13.30 1.99
CA LYS A 239 1.06 13.52 0.69
C LYS A 239 1.75 14.87 0.66
N ARG A 240 3.08 14.87 0.47
CA ARG A 240 3.89 16.09 0.33
C ARG A 240 4.67 16.03 -0.99
N GLY A 241 4.33 16.93 -1.92
CA GLY A 241 4.87 16.88 -3.27
C GLY A 241 4.50 15.57 -3.98
N PRO A 242 5.47 14.86 -4.61
CA PRO A 242 5.19 13.61 -5.30
C PRO A 242 5.09 12.39 -4.36
N MET A 243 5.52 12.53 -3.10
CA MET A 243 5.63 11.40 -2.16
C MET A 243 4.41 11.33 -1.26
N ARG A 244 3.83 10.13 -1.14
CA ARG A 244 2.77 9.82 -0.18
C ARG A 244 3.27 8.77 0.79
N LEU A 245 3.10 9.05 2.07
CA LEU A 245 3.43 8.12 3.16
C LEU A 245 2.15 7.62 3.84
N ILE A 246 2.20 6.39 4.32
CA ILE A 246 1.20 5.75 5.18
C ILE A 246 1.89 5.44 6.50
N SER A 247 1.32 5.92 7.60
CA SER A 247 1.75 5.61 8.95
C SER A 247 0.66 4.86 9.69
N VAL A 248 1.06 3.81 10.40
CA VAL A 248 0.19 3.05 11.29
C VAL A 248 0.82 3.00 12.67
N ILE A 249 0.06 3.32 13.71
CA ILE A 249 0.45 3.19 15.12
C ILE A 249 -0.60 2.39 15.87
N PHE A 250 -0.16 1.40 16.66
CA PHE A 250 -0.98 0.68 17.62
C PHE A 250 -0.54 0.96 19.06
N GLY A 251 -1.52 1.14 19.95
CA GLY A 251 -1.28 1.14 21.38
C GLY A 251 -0.44 2.29 21.91
N ALA A 252 -0.62 3.51 21.39
CA ALA A 252 -0.10 4.69 22.07
C ALA A 252 -0.85 4.91 23.41
N PRO A 253 -0.20 5.49 24.43
CA PRO A 253 -0.77 5.60 25.77
C PRO A 253 -1.91 6.63 25.88
N THR A 254 -1.92 7.65 25.02
CA THR A 254 -2.95 8.69 25.03
C THR A 254 -3.32 9.13 23.61
N MET A 255 -4.48 9.76 23.46
CA MET A 255 -4.91 10.37 22.20
C MET A 255 -3.89 11.39 21.67
N GLN A 256 -3.30 12.20 22.57
CA GLN A 256 -2.28 13.18 22.20
C GLN A 256 -0.98 12.50 21.77
N ALA A 257 -0.52 11.49 22.53
CA ALA A 257 0.68 10.73 22.19
C ALA A 257 0.56 10.07 20.81
N ARG A 258 -0.59 9.49 20.50
CA ARG A 258 -0.89 8.95 19.16
C ARG A 258 -0.66 9.99 18.06
N ALA A 259 -1.23 11.19 18.19
CA ALA A 259 -1.10 12.23 17.17
C ALA A 259 0.35 12.75 17.07
N THR A 260 1.03 12.95 18.19
CA THR A 260 2.44 13.38 18.22
C THR A 260 3.36 12.36 17.56
N GLN A 261 3.25 11.09 17.93
CA GLN A 261 4.09 10.02 17.39
C GLN A 261 3.87 9.80 15.89
N THR A 262 2.63 9.90 15.40
CA THR A 262 2.35 9.83 13.95
C THR A 262 3.00 11.00 13.21
N ARG A 263 2.94 12.21 13.77
CA ARG A 263 3.59 13.39 13.17
C ARG A 263 5.11 13.25 13.13
N GLU A 264 5.71 12.75 14.20
CA GLU A 264 7.16 12.49 14.28
C GLU A 264 7.58 11.46 13.22
N LEU A 265 6.84 10.36 13.09
CA LEU A 265 7.15 9.31 12.13
C LEU A 265 7.01 9.80 10.67
N LEU A 266 5.95 10.54 10.35
CA LEU A 266 5.79 11.16 9.03
C LEU A 266 6.90 12.18 8.74
N ALA A 267 7.21 13.06 9.71
CA ALA A 267 8.26 14.07 9.55
C ALA A 267 9.62 13.42 9.29
N TRP A 268 9.94 12.36 10.04
CA TRP A 268 11.14 11.57 9.83
C TRP A 268 11.17 10.95 8.42
N GLY A 269 10.07 10.39 7.93
CA GLY A 269 9.99 9.83 6.58
C GLY A 269 10.33 10.85 5.49
N TYR A 270 9.66 12.00 5.52
CA TYR A 270 9.88 13.07 4.54
C TYR A 270 11.25 13.77 4.65
N ALA A 271 11.87 13.73 5.83
CA ALA A 271 13.22 14.25 6.04
C ALA A 271 14.28 13.33 5.41
N ASN A 272 14.07 12.01 5.49
CA ASN A 272 15.11 11.02 5.19
C ASN A 272 14.94 10.29 3.86
N TYR A 273 13.73 10.28 3.28
CA TYR A 273 13.44 9.56 2.05
C TYR A 273 12.85 10.46 0.97
N GLU A 274 13.02 10.03 -0.27
CA GLU A 274 12.31 10.56 -1.42
C GLU A 274 11.88 9.40 -2.33
N THR A 275 10.78 9.62 -3.05
CA THR A 275 10.27 8.69 -4.06
C THR A 275 10.29 9.38 -5.40
N VAL A 276 11.00 8.78 -6.37
CA VAL A 276 11.10 9.32 -7.73
C VAL A 276 10.56 8.32 -8.73
N ARG A 277 9.89 8.84 -9.76
CA ARG A 277 9.49 8.06 -10.92
C ARG A 277 10.69 7.91 -11.84
N VAL A 278 11.28 6.72 -11.85
CA VAL A 278 12.47 6.39 -12.64
C VAL A 278 12.09 6.09 -14.09
N GLN A 279 10.99 5.35 -14.31
CA GLN A 279 10.53 5.01 -15.65
C GLN A 279 8.99 5.02 -15.72
N PRO A 280 8.37 5.74 -16.69
CA PRO A 280 6.92 5.69 -16.90
C PRO A 280 6.42 4.36 -17.46
N ALA A 281 5.16 4.04 -17.16
CA ALA A 281 4.42 2.90 -17.71
C ALA A 281 4.28 2.98 -19.23
N ASN A 282 4.09 1.82 -19.88
CA ASN A 282 3.69 1.66 -21.27
C ASN A 282 4.59 2.35 -22.32
N GLN A 283 5.82 2.70 -21.93
CA GLN A 283 6.84 3.13 -22.88
C GLN A 283 7.68 1.95 -23.37
N VAL A 284 8.06 2.01 -24.65
CA VAL A 284 9.00 1.06 -25.24
C VAL A 284 10.39 1.35 -24.68
N LEU A 285 10.93 0.43 -23.89
CA LEU A 285 12.26 0.55 -23.29
C LEU A 285 13.34 -0.03 -24.19
N ALA A 286 13.04 -1.14 -24.86
CA ALA A 286 13.94 -1.79 -25.81
C ALA A 286 13.15 -2.71 -26.76
N LYS A 287 13.88 -3.33 -27.69
CA LYS A 287 13.40 -4.45 -28.48
C LYS A 287 14.23 -5.68 -28.15
N ALA A 288 13.57 -6.82 -27.98
CA ALA A 288 14.22 -8.10 -27.74
C ALA A 288 13.98 -9.05 -28.91
N LYS A 289 15.00 -9.82 -29.29
CA LYS A 289 14.90 -10.81 -30.36
C LYS A 289 13.94 -11.94 -29.95
N VAL A 290 13.05 -12.31 -30.87
CA VAL A 290 12.11 -13.42 -30.73
C VAL A 290 12.39 -14.44 -31.82
N TRP A 291 12.46 -15.70 -31.41
CA TRP A 291 12.59 -16.84 -32.31
C TRP A 291 11.22 -17.39 -32.67
N TYR A 292 11.11 -17.94 -33.89
CA TYR A 292 9.92 -18.65 -34.37
C TYR A 292 8.65 -17.80 -34.49
N GLY A 293 8.78 -16.46 -34.42
CA GLY A 293 7.66 -15.51 -34.48
C GLY A 293 7.49 -14.89 -35.86
N LYS A 294 6.26 -14.48 -36.21
CA LYS A 294 6.00 -13.69 -37.42
C LYS A 294 6.82 -12.40 -37.45
N SER A 295 7.09 -11.83 -36.27
CA SER A 295 8.08 -10.77 -36.06
C SER A 295 9.33 -11.35 -35.40
N LYS A 296 10.50 -10.83 -35.80
CA LYS A 296 11.82 -11.21 -35.24
C LYS A 296 12.14 -10.50 -33.93
N GLU A 297 11.35 -9.49 -33.56
CA GLU A 297 11.55 -8.69 -32.35
C GLU A 297 10.21 -8.40 -31.67
N VAL A 298 10.25 -8.23 -30.35
CA VAL A 298 9.16 -7.76 -29.52
C VAL A 298 9.55 -6.48 -28.80
N GLN A 299 8.65 -5.49 -28.76
CA GLN A 299 8.82 -4.29 -27.94
C GLN A 299 8.58 -4.64 -26.48
N ILE A 300 9.48 -4.20 -25.61
CA ILE A 300 9.46 -4.55 -24.18
C ILE A 300 9.33 -3.28 -23.36
N GLY A 301 8.54 -3.34 -22.29
CA GLY A 301 8.31 -2.20 -21.42
C GLY A 301 7.71 -2.60 -20.07
N LEU A 302 7.25 -1.61 -19.33
CA LEU A 302 6.66 -1.79 -18.00
C LEU A 302 5.15 -1.60 -18.06
N PRO A 303 4.36 -2.46 -17.41
CA PRO A 303 2.90 -2.31 -17.37
C PRO A 303 2.46 -1.09 -16.54
N GLU A 304 3.30 -0.67 -15.59
CA GLU A 304 3.04 0.38 -14.63
C GLU A 304 4.26 1.29 -14.46
N ASN A 305 4.06 2.45 -13.81
CA ASN A 305 5.17 3.33 -13.46
C ASN A 305 6.14 2.60 -12.54
N PHE A 306 7.43 2.81 -12.78
CA PHE A 306 8.52 2.34 -11.93
C PHE A 306 8.98 3.48 -11.04
N ASN A 307 8.37 3.51 -9.86
CA ASN A 307 8.74 4.41 -8.79
C ASN A 307 9.73 3.70 -7.87
N VAL A 308 10.70 4.44 -7.36
CA VAL A 308 11.72 3.93 -6.44
C VAL A 308 11.78 4.86 -5.24
N THR A 309 11.79 4.29 -4.04
CA THR A 309 11.98 5.01 -2.78
C THR A 309 13.39 4.75 -2.25
N MET A 310 14.06 5.80 -1.79
CA MET A 310 15.45 5.72 -1.34
C MET A 310 15.79 6.83 -0.36
N PRO A 311 16.96 6.77 0.31
CA PRO A 311 17.45 7.89 1.09
C PRO A 311 17.55 9.16 0.26
N LYS A 312 17.13 10.28 0.86
CA LYS A 312 17.07 11.58 0.20
C LYS A 312 18.43 12.03 -0.32
N GLY A 313 18.47 12.59 -1.52
CA GLY A 313 19.69 13.05 -2.18
C GLY A 313 20.45 11.95 -2.92
N LYS A 314 19.90 10.74 -3.01
CA LYS A 314 20.51 9.60 -3.72
C LYS A 314 19.89 9.31 -5.09
N ALA A 315 18.88 10.07 -5.51
CA ALA A 315 18.20 9.84 -6.79
C ALA A 315 19.14 9.83 -8.01
N ASN A 316 20.17 10.68 -8.02
CA ASN A 316 21.16 10.75 -9.11
C ASN A 316 22.16 9.58 -9.14
N GLN A 317 22.17 8.72 -8.12
CA GLN A 317 23.05 7.56 -8.01
C GLN A 317 22.35 6.25 -8.41
N ILE A 318 21.04 6.30 -8.71
CA ILE A 318 20.30 5.14 -9.20
C ILE A 318 20.84 4.71 -10.55
N LYS A 319 21.12 3.41 -10.70
CA LYS A 319 21.41 2.78 -11.99
C LYS A 319 20.30 1.79 -12.33
N THR A 320 19.82 1.84 -13.56
CA THR A 320 18.76 0.95 -14.05
C THR A 320 19.30 -0.05 -15.07
N GLN A 321 18.78 -1.27 -15.04
CA GLN A 321 19.14 -2.32 -16.00
C GLN A 321 17.91 -3.13 -16.44
N LEU A 322 17.92 -3.53 -17.71
CA LEU A 322 16.96 -4.48 -18.29
C LEU A 322 17.55 -5.88 -18.24
N VAL A 323 16.92 -6.79 -17.51
CA VAL A 323 17.29 -8.21 -17.44
C VAL A 323 16.25 -8.99 -18.23
N VAL A 324 16.53 -9.24 -19.51
CA VAL A 324 15.63 -9.98 -20.42
C VAL A 324 15.98 -11.46 -20.41
N GLN A 325 14.98 -12.33 -20.52
CA GLN A 325 15.23 -13.76 -20.70
C GLN A 325 16.06 -14.00 -21.97
N PRO A 326 17.11 -14.84 -21.91
CA PRO A 326 18.07 -15.00 -23.00
C PRO A 326 17.46 -15.56 -24.29
N LYS A 327 16.32 -16.26 -24.19
CA LYS A 327 15.65 -16.89 -25.32
C LYS A 327 14.14 -16.65 -25.25
N LEU A 328 13.66 -15.73 -26.08
CA LEU A 328 12.24 -15.52 -26.29
C LEU A 328 11.78 -16.29 -27.54
N THR A 329 10.70 -17.05 -27.41
CA THR A 329 10.10 -17.84 -28.49
C THR A 329 8.64 -17.51 -28.63
N ALA A 330 8.16 -17.38 -29.87
CA ALA A 330 6.73 -17.22 -30.14
C ALA A 330 5.97 -18.55 -29.89
N PRO A 331 4.67 -18.48 -29.54
CA PRO A 331 3.86 -17.26 -29.43
C PRO A 331 4.14 -16.46 -28.15
N LEU A 332 4.15 -15.13 -28.25
CA LEU A 332 4.16 -14.21 -27.11
C LEU A 332 2.83 -13.46 -27.03
N LYS A 333 2.32 -13.27 -25.82
CA LYS A 333 1.15 -12.43 -25.56
C LYS A 333 1.55 -11.07 -25.00
N LYS A 334 0.82 -10.02 -25.38
CA LYS A 334 0.90 -8.71 -24.73
C LYS A 334 0.69 -8.87 -23.23
N GLY A 335 1.55 -8.24 -22.44
CA GLY A 335 1.57 -8.37 -20.98
C GLY A 335 2.34 -9.58 -20.46
N GLN A 336 2.80 -10.50 -21.33
CA GLN A 336 3.61 -11.64 -20.90
C GLN A 336 4.93 -11.15 -20.30
N VAL A 337 5.27 -11.64 -19.11
CA VAL A 337 6.53 -11.37 -18.43
C VAL A 337 7.69 -12.05 -19.17
N ILE A 338 8.66 -11.24 -19.58
CA ILE A 338 9.81 -11.65 -20.40
C ILE A 338 11.16 -11.26 -19.78
N GLY A 339 11.13 -10.73 -18.55
CA GLY A 339 12.31 -10.28 -17.84
C GLY A 339 11.97 -9.42 -16.63
N LYS A 340 12.95 -8.64 -16.18
CA LYS A 340 12.83 -7.69 -15.07
C LYS A 340 13.50 -6.36 -15.43
N TYR A 341 12.95 -5.28 -14.94
CA TYR A 341 13.61 -3.98 -14.88
C TYR A 341 14.07 -3.75 -13.45
N VAL A 342 15.35 -3.49 -13.25
CA VAL A 342 15.98 -3.46 -11.92
C VAL A 342 16.64 -2.11 -11.70
N ALA A 343 16.37 -1.47 -10.56
CA ALA A 343 17.11 -0.33 -10.06
C ALA A 343 18.09 -0.77 -8.98
N THR A 344 19.30 -0.23 -9.06
CA THR A 344 20.36 -0.44 -8.08
C THR A 344 20.86 0.89 -7.52
N LEU A 345 21.25 0.89 -6.25
CA LEU A 345 21.93 1.99 -5.58
C LEU A 345 23.09 1.39 -4.79
N ASP A 346 24.29 1.96 -4.94
CA ASP A 346 25.52 1.45 -4.32
C ASP A 346 25.76 -0.05 -4.59
N GLY A 347 25.40 -0.51 -5.79
CA GLY A 347 25.53 -1.91 -6.22
C GLY A 347 24.47 -2.87 -5.66
N LYS A 348 23.55 -2.41 -4.80
CA LYS A 348 22.45 -3.21 -4.25
C LYS A 348 21.18 -2.97 -5.04
N VAL A 349 20.40 -4.03 -5.29
CA VAL A 349 19.05 -3.91 -5.85
C VAL A 349 18.15 -3.23 -4.83
N ILE A 350 17.50 -2.13 -5.24
CA ILE A 350 16.57 -1.37 -4.38
C ILE A 350 15.13 -1.44 -4.88
N ALA A 351 14.91 -1.77 -6.15
CA ALA A 351 13.58 -2.04 -6.70
C ALA A 351 13.69 -2.90 -7.95
N GLU A 352 12.67 -3.72 -8.20
CA GLU A 352 12.49 -4.44 -9.46
C GLU A 352 11.02 -4.51 -9.86
N LYS A 353 10.73 -4.49 -11.17
CA LYS A 353 9.39 -4.75 -11.71
C LYS A 353 9.46 -5.73 -12.88
N PRO A 354 8.38 -6.52 -13.12
CA PRO A 354 8.29 -7.38 -14.30
C PRO A 354 8.38 -6.55 -15.59
N LEU A 355 9.25 -6.99 -16.50
CA LEU A 355 9.33 -6.47 -17.86
C LEU A 355 8.41 -7.29 -18.75
N VAL A 356 7.55 -6.65 -19.53
CA VAL A 356 6.50 -7.31 -20.31
C VAL A 356 6.61 -7.04 -21.80
N ALA A 357 6.08 -7.96 -22.61
CA ALA A 357 5.85 -7.73 -24.04
C ALA A 357 4.72 -6.69 -24.22
N LEU A 358 4.95 -5.67 -25.05
CA LEU A 358 3.96 -4.61 -25.31
C LEU A 358 2.98 -4.96 -26.43
N GLN A 359 3.20 -6.08 -27.11
CA GLN A 359 2.44 -6.54 -28.27
C GLN A 359 2.45 -8.08 -28.35
N ASP A 360 1.43 -8.64 -29.00
CA ASP A 360 1.39 -10.06 -29.36
C ASP A 360 2.42 -10.36 -30.46
N ILE A 361 3.05 -11.54 -30.38
CA ILE A 361 3.88 -12.10 -31.44
C ILE A 361 3.37 -13.50 -31.75
N GLU A 362 2.65 -13.63 -32.86
CA GLU A 362 2.19 -14.92 -33.33
C GLU A 362 3.34 -15.79 -33.83
N GLN A 363 3.11 -17.10 -33.83
CA GLN A 363 4.05 -18.06 -34.37
C GLN A 363 4.19 -17.91 -35.89
N ALA A 364 5.43 -18.00 -36.38
CA ALA A 364 5.73 -18.00 -37.81
C ALA A 364 5.31 -19.32 -38.49
N GLY A 365 5.14 -19.25 -39.82
CA GLY A 365 4.91 -20.44 -40.65
C GLY A 365 6.06 -21.44 -40.59
N PHE A 366 5.79 -22.68 -41.00
CA PHE A 366 6.70 -23.83 -40.88
C PHE A 366 8.13 -23.56 -41.40
N PHE A 367 8.27 -23.05 -42.63
CA PHE A 367 9.58 -22.80 -43.23
C PHE A 367 10.41 -21.74 -42.50
N ALA A 368 9.78 -20.67 -42.03
CA ALA A 368 10.45 -19.62 -41.26
C ALA A 368 10.99 -20.17 -39.93
N ARG A 369 10.21 -21.05 -39.27
CA ARG A 369 10.66 -21.71 -38.04
C ARG A 369 11.81 -22.68 -38.26
N MET A 370 11.81 -23.40 -39.38
CA MET A 370 12.91 -24.30 -39.75
C MET A 370 14.22 -23.53 -39.95
N LEU A 371 14.19 -22.39 -40.65
CA LEU A 371 15.35 -21.52 -40.81
C LEU A 371 15.85 -20.97 -39.47
N ASP A 372 14.94 -20.61 -38.56
CA ASP A 372 15.29 -20.16 -37.22
C ASP A 372 15.94 -21.27 -36.39
N HIS A 373 15.50 -22.53 -36.52
CA HIS A 373 16.16 -23.68 -35.90
C HIS A 373 17.61 -23.85 -36.37
N ILE A 374 17.85 -23.73 -37.68
CA ILE A 374 19.20 -23.82 -38.26
C ILE A 374 20.08 -22.69 -37.70
N LYS A 375 19.57 -21.44 -37.70
CA LYS A 375 20.30 -20.29 -37.16
C LYS A 375 20.60 -20.44 -35.66
N GLN A 376 19.66 -20.97 -34.89
CA GLN A 376 19.87 -21.25 -33.46
C GLN A 376 20.95 -22.30 -33.22
N PHE A 377 20.95 -23.36 -34.03
CA PHE A 377 21.94 -24.43 -33.92
C PHE A 377 23.36 -23.88 -34.11
N PHE A 378 23.57 -23.05 -35.14
CA PHE A 378 24.87 -22.43 -35.38
C PHE A 378 25.24 -21.35 -34.35
N SER A 379 24.26 -20.59 -33.82
CA SER A 379 24.55 -19.58 -32.78
C SER A 379 24.88 -20.15 -31.41
N ASN A 380 24.66 -21.46 -31.20
CA ASN A 380 24.99 -22.15 -29.95
C ASN A 380 26.28 -22.99 -30.08
N LEU A 381 26.84 -23.13 -31.28
CA LEU A 381 28.06 -23.90 -31.55
C LEU A 381 29.34 -23.08 -31.40
N PHE A 382 29.21 -21.76 -31.35
CA PHE A 382 30.26 -20.75 -31.18
C PHE A 382 29.76 -19.71 -30.17
#